data_AF-A0A166RMD6-F1
#
_entry.id   AF-A0A166RMD6-F1
#
_cell.length_a   1.000
_cell.length_b   1.000
_cell.length_c   1.000
_cell.angle_alpha   90.00
_cell.angle_beta   90.00
_cell.angle_gamma   90.00
#
_symmetry.space_group_name_H-M   'P 1'
#
loop_
_entity.id
_entity.type
_entity.pdbx_description
1 polymer ?
#
loop_
_entity_poly.entity_id
_entity_poly.type
_entity_poly.pdbx_seq_one_letter_code
_entity_poly.pdbx_strand_id
1 'polypeptide(L)'
;MKINDYITPTVIQPTPPEQIYEDITSTADRMRDKLEATINTEASPADSFEVLKSRKTVIKRIRQILQNAEGQVIVTIPATLISTLSDSLKAAVNRGVFVLLLIFKTGDKQIDLSNIELDPLAHIVRVREVEIPVIVSVDHSCALVAPRGVITQPNHHVHAVRLGQSYIEPIISKSILNTDWNLGNEVFVKTACELPQTFWNLKHAVFQASLHSQAGTSLKAIIEAHRVGESGDKSQIVGQIVDIEQRIVNPFTTSDIGKCTFRINLEDGDIVSIGGPDAYLEDYGAYKITLDSI
;
A
#
# COMPACT_ATOMS: atom_id res chain seq x y z
N MET A 1 15.49 -50.98 6.62
CA MET A 1 16.65 -51.50 7.37
C MET A 1 16.19 -52.68 8.22
N LYS A 2 16.48 -53.92 7.81
CA LYS A 2 16.29 -55.10 8.67
C LYS A 2 17.67 -55.53 9.14
N ILE A 3 17.93 -55.34 10.44
CA ILE A 3 19.18 -55.73 11.09
C ILE A 3 19.00 -57.19 11.51
N ASN A 4 19.86 -58.07 11.01
CA ASN A 4 19.95 -59.44 11.47
C ASN A 4 21.13 -59.50 12.44
N ASP A 5 20.83 -59.39 13.74
CA ASP A 5 21.82 -59.54 14.81
C ASP A 5 22.11 -61.03 14.97
N TYR A 6 23.18 -61.53 14.36
CA TYR A 6 24.01 -62.65 14.81
C TYR A 6 25.01 -62.93 13.67
N ILE A 7 26.29 -62.62 13.92
CA ILE A 7 27.54 -62.88 13.15
C ILE A 7 28.30 -61.58 12.81
N THR A 8 29.41 -61.37 13.51
CA THR A 8 30.51 -60.45 13.16
C THR A 8 31.40 -61.13 12.10
N PRO A 9 31.89 -60.43 11.05
CA PRO A 9 31.86 -58.98 10.82
C PRO A 9 30.70 -58.50 9.92
N THR A 10 30.30 -57.23 10.06
CA THR A 10 29.27 -56.57 9.26
C THR A 10 29.64 -56.57 7.77
N VAL A 11 28.99 -57.43 6.99
CA VAL A 11 29.12 -57.44 5.53
C VAL A 11 28.11 -56.44 4.96
N ILE A 12 28.61 -55.35 4.37
CA ILE A 12 27.80 -54.39 3.62
C ILE A 12 27.53 -55.02 2.25
N GLN A 13 26.30 -55.48 2.02
CA GLN A 13 25.88 -55.92 0.69
C GLN A 13 25.34 -54.73 -0.11
N PRO A 14 25.77 -54.55 -1.38
CA PRO A 14 25.20 -53.54 -2.27
C PRO A 14 23.72 -53.82 -2.50
N THR A 15 22.89 -52.78 -2.38
CA THR A 15 21.50 -52.85 -2.81
C THR A 15 21.46 -53.15 -4.31
N PRO A 16 20.62 -54.09 -4.79
CA PRO A 16 20.48 -54.37 -6.21
C PRO A 16 20.18 -53.09 -7.01
N PRO A 17 20.76 -52.91 -8.21
CA PRO A 17 20.61 -51.67 -8.98
C PRO A 17 19.15 -51.27 -9.21
N GLU A 18 18.28 -52.24 -9.46
CA GLU A 18 16.85 -52.06 -9.71
C GLU A 18 16.14 -51.39 -8.51
N GLN A 19 16.48 -51.80 -7.28
CA GLN A 19 15.94 -51.18 -6.06
C GLN A 19 16.49 -49.76 -5.83
N ILE A 20 17.75 -49.49 -6.21
CA ILE A 20 18.31 -48.14 -6.14
C ILE A 20 17.62 -47.22 -7.14
N TYR A 21 17.33 -47.69 -8.35
CA TYR A 21 16.60 -46.92 -9.35
C TYR A 21 15.17 -46.61 -8.87
N GLU A 22 14.45 -47.58 -8.31
CA GLU A 22 13.12 -47.35 -7.73
C GLU A 22 13.16 -46.35 -6.56
N ASP A 23 14.17 -46.44 -5.68
CA ASP A 23 14.33 -45.51 -4.56
C ASP A 23 14.65 -44.08 -5.03
N ILE A 24 15.50 -43.91 -6.04
CA ILE A 24 15.83 -42.60 -6.63
C ILE A 24 14.60 -42.00 -7.31
N THR A 25 13.87 -42.78 -8.12
CA THR A 25 12.68 -42.31 -8.81
C THR A 25 11.56 -41.98 -7.82
N SER A 26 11.32 -42.81 -6.80
CA SER A 26 10.33 -42.49 -5.77
C SER A 26 10.70 -41.26 -4.95
N THR A 27 12.00 -41.00 -4.73
CA THR A 27 12.47 -39.79 -4.05
C THR A 27 12.25 -38.56 -4.93
N ALA A 28 12.50 -38.67 -6.24
CA ALA A 28 12.27 -37.60 -7.20
C ALA A 28 10.77 -37.28 -7.34
N ASP A 29 9.91 -38.31 -7.40
CA ASP A 29 8.46 -38.15 -7.44
C ASP A 29 7.92 -37.53 -6.16
N ARG A 30 8.40 -37.97 -4.98
CA ARG A 30 8.03 -37.34 -3.70
C ARG A 30 8.49 -35.89 -3.58
N MET A 31 9.65 -35.54 -4.15
CA MET A 31 10.11 -34.16 -4.23
C MET A 31 9.25 -33.34 -5.19
N ARG A 32 8.87 -33.92 -6.32
CA ARG A 32 7.97 -33.31 -7.30
C ARG A 32 6.59 -33.07 -6.71
N ASP A 33 5.98 -34.08 -6.09
CA ASP A 33 4.68 -34.00 -5.42
C ASP A 33 4.71 -32.97 -4.30
N LYS A 34 5.80 -32.90 -3.54
CA LYS A 34 5.97 -31.89 -2.49
C LYS A 34 6.14 -30.49 -3.08
N LEU A 35 6.83 -30.36 -4.21
CA LEU A 35 7.00 -29.08 -4.91
C LEU A 35 5.68 -28.63 -5.56
N GLU A 36 4.96 -29.53 -6.23
CA GLU A 36 3.63 -29.29 -6.80
C GLU A 36 2.60 -28.99 -5.71
N ALA A 37 2.65 -29.67 -4.56
CA ALA A 37 1.83 -29.33 -3.40
C ALA A 37 2.21 -27.97 -2.80
N THR A 38 3.50 -27.60 -2.77
CA THR A 38 3.95 -26.27 -2.29
C THR A 38 3.60 -25.15 -3.28
N ILE A 39 3.64 -25.44 -4.58
CA ILE A 39 3.23 -24.52 -5.66
C ILE A 39 1.71 -24.35 -5.65
N ASN A 40 0.94 -25.42 -5.47
CA ASN A 40 -0.53 -25.38 -5.40
C ASN A 40 -1.05 -24.91 -4.04
N THR A 41 -0.22 -24.94 -2.99
CA THR A 41 -0.44 -24.21 -1.75
C THR A 41 0.13 -22.81 -1.91
N GLU A 42 -0.39 -22.06 -2.89
CA GLU A 42 -0.27 -20.61 -2.83
C GLU A 42 -0.99 -20.18 -1.54
N ALA A 43 -0.23 -19.96 -0.47
CA ALA A 43 -0.71 -19.24 0.68
C ALA A 43 -1.39 -17.99 0.13
N SER A 44 -2.70 -17.85 0.40
CA SER A 44 -3.48 -16.70 -0.05
C SER A 44 -2.65 -15.43 0.17
N PRO A 45 -2.48 -14.55 -0.85
CA PRO A 45 -1.70 -13.32 -0.71
C PRO A 45 -2.08 -12.52 0.56
N ALA A 46 -3.34 -12.67 0.98
CA ALA A 46 -4.01 -12.04 2.12
C ALA A 46 -3.52 -12.43 3.52
N ASP A 47 -2.64 -13.44 3.68
CA ASP A 47 -2.11 -13.85 5.00
C ASP A 47 -0.59 -14.08 4.98
N SER A 48 0.11 -13.46 4.03
CA SER A 48 1.56 -13.67 3.88
C SER A 48 2.37 -12.83 4.87
N PHE A 49 3.17 -13.48 5.70
CA PHE A 49 4.24 -12.87 6.49
C PHE A 49 5.59 -13.25 5.87
N GLU A 50 6.36 -12.26 5.43
CA GLU A 50 7.65 -12.49 4.77
C GLU A 50 8.75 -11.64 5.41
N VAL A 51 9.82 -12.28 5.87
CA VAL A 51 11.03 -11.58 6.36
C VAL A 51 12.06 -11.47 5.24
N LEU A 52 12.40 -10.25 4.88
CA LEU A 52 13.37 -9.91 3.85
C LEU A 52 14.72 -9.63 4.50
N LYS A 53 15.73 -10.40 4.07
CA LYS A 53 17.09 -10.39 4.63
C LYS A 53 18.12 -9.65 3.77
N SER A 54 17.68 -8.98 2.71
CA SER A 54 18.57 -8.28 1.77
C SER A 54 17.92 -7.02 1.20
N ARG A 55 18.72 -5.94 1.10
CA ARG A 55 18.33 -4.67 0.50
C ARG A 55 17.79 -4.84 -0.92
N LYS A 56 18.45 -5.68 -1.73
CA LYS A 56 18.02 -5.95 -3.11
C LYS A 56 16.63 -6.57 -3.13
N THR A 57 16.33 -7.46 -2.19
CA THR A 57 15.01 -8.08 -2.07
C THR A 57 13.98 -7.06 -1.59
N VAL A 58 14.30 -6.18 -0.63
CA VAL A 58 13.41 -5.08 -0.21
C VAL A 58 13.00 -4.23 -1.41
N ILE A 59 13.97 -3.73 -2.18
CA ILE A 59 13.70 -2.88 -3.36
C ILE A 59 12.87 -3.66 -4.40
N LYS A 60 13.19 -4.94 -4.63
CA LYS A 60 12.40 -5.80 -5.53
C LYS A 60 10.95 -5.93 -5.06
N ARG A 61 10.71 -6.14 -3.76
CA ARG A 61 9.36 -6.26 -3.19
C ARG A 61 8.59 -4.95 -3.27
N ILE A 62 9.24 -3.81 -3.00
CA ILE A 62 8.62 -2.49 -3.19
C ILE A 62 8.11 -2.32 -4.62
N ARG A 63 8.94 -2.64 -5.62
CA ARG A 63 8.51 -2.57 -7.03
C ARG A 63 7.30 -3.46 -7.32
N GLN A 64 7.28 -4.69 -6.82
CA GLN A 64 6.16 -5.61 -7.00
C GLN A 64 4.88 -5.09 -6.34
N ILE A 65 5.00 -4.53 -5.13
CA ILE A 65 3.87 -3.90 -4.43
C ILE A 65 3.31 -2.74 -5.25
N LEU A 66 4.17 -1.85 -5.75
CA LEU A 66 3.75 -0.71 -6.60
C LEU A 66 3.12 -1.17 -7.93
N GLN A 67 3.60 -2.28 -8.51
CA GLN A 67 3.06 -2.83 -9.76
C GLN A 67 1.64 -3.39 -9.59
N ASN A 68 1.34 -3.94 -8.41
CA ASN A 68 0.06 -4.59 -8.12
C ASN A 68 -0.94 -3.67 -7.40
N ALA A 69 -0.56 -2.43 -7.08
CA ALA A 69 -1.46 -1.47 -6.45
C ALA A 69 -2.59 -1.05 -7.41
N GLU A 70 -3.79 -0.86 -6.85
CA GLU A 70 -5.03 -0.57 -7.58
C GLU A 70 -5.73 0.71 -7.10
N GLY A 71 -5.67 1.06 -5.82
CA GLY A 71 -6.39 2.20 -5.23
C GLY A 71 -5.50 3.30 -4.68
N GLN A 72 -4.65 2.99 -3.70
CA GLN A 72 -3.79 3.92 -2.97
C GLN A 72 -2.46 3.27 -2.60
N VAL A 73 -1.39 4.06 -2.71
CA VAL A 73 -0.06 3.76 -2.17
C VAL A 73 0.37 4.90 -1.26
N ILE A 74 0.85 4.57 -0.06
CA ILE A 74 1.67 5.48 0.75
C ILE A 74 3.08 4.90 0.81
N VAL A 75 4.08 5.68 0.41
CA VAL A 75 5.46 5.23 0.32
C VAL A 75 6.41 6.21 0.98
N THR A 76 7.24 5.72 1.90
CA THR A 76 8.35 6.45 2.51
C THR A 76 9.67 5.87 2.01
N ILE A 77 10.48 6.67 1.32
CA ILE A 77 11.76 6.21 0.74
C ILE A 77 12.86 7.26 0.87
N PRO A 78 14.13 6.86 0.95
CA PRO A 78 15.22 7.81 0.86
C PRO A 78 15.30 8.39 -0.55
N ALA A 79 15.80 9.61 -0.68
CA ALA A 79 15.99 10.27 -1.99
C ALA A 79 16.80 9.41 -2.99
N THR A 80 17.74 8.61 -2.48
CA THR A 80 18.57 7.69 -3.29
C THR A 80 17.80 6.58 -4.00
N LEU A 81 16.56 6.27 -3.59
CA LEU A 81 15.72 5.26 -4.26
C LEU A 81 14.74 5.82 -5.29
N ILE A 82 14.60 7.14 -5.41
CA ILE A 82 13.60 7.73 -6.30
C ILE A 82 13.82 7.24 -7.73
N SER A 83 15.02 7.44 -8.29
CA SER A 83 15.37 7.00 -9.65
C SER A 83 15.15 5.51 -9.88
N THR A 84 15.39 4.70 -8.84
CA THR A 84 15.25 3.23 -8.89
C THR A 84 13.79 2.78 -8.92
N LEU A 85 12.88 3.58 -8.36
CA LEU A 85 11.45 3.29 -8.25
C LEU A 85 10.59 4.15 -9.18
N SER A 86 11.17 5.13 -9.86
CA SER A 86 10.46 6.08 -10.75
C SER A 86 9.51 5.36 -11.69
N ASP A 87 9.97 4.38 -12.46
CA ASP A 87 9.12 3.68 -13.43
C ASP A 87 7.93 2.97 -12.79
N SER A 88 8.12 2.41 -11.59
CA SER A 88 7.06 1.72 -10.84
C SER A 88 6.03 2.71 -10.27
N LEU A 89 6.49 3.86 -9.78
CA LEU A 89 5.63 4.94 -9.32
C LEU A 89 4.82 5.55 -10.47
N LYS A 90 5.48 5.85 -11.60
CA LYS A 90 4.84 6.32 -12.83
C LYS A 90 3.77 5.36 -13.31
N ALA A 91 4.09 4.07 -13.36
CA ALA A 91 3.14 3.05 -13.74
C ALA A 91 1.93 3.01 -12.80
N ALA A 92 2.11 3.20 -11.48
CA ALA A 92 1.01 3.24 -10.52
C ALA A 92 0.11 4.46 -10.75
N VAL A 93 0.68 5.66 -10.86
CA VAL A 93 -0.07 6.89 -11.15
C VAL A 93 -0.84 6.77 -12.46
N ASN A 94 -0.23 6.25 -13.52
CA ASN A 94 -0.87 6.06 -14.83
C ASN A 94 -2.05 5.07 -14.81
N ARG A 95 -2.09 4.14 -13.84
CA ARG A 95 -3.24 3.24 -13.62
C ARG A 95 -4.35 3.88 -12.79
N GLY A 96 -4.16 5.11 -12.30
CA GLY A 96 -5.12 5.80 -11.43
C GLY A 96 -4.92 5.57 -9.94
N VAL A 97 -3.81 4.93 -9.54
CA VAL A 97 -3.50 4.70 -8.12
C VAL A 97 -3.15 6.02 -7.43
N PHE A 98 -3.77 6.29 -6.30
CA PHE A 98 -3.49 7.49 -5.50
C PHE A 98 -2.18 7.34 -4.72
N VAL A 99 -1.12 8.02 -5.17
CA VAL A 99 0.22 7.89 -4.61
C VAL A 99 0.59 9.07 -3.71
N LEU A 100 0.86 8.78 -2.44
CA LEU A 100 1.42 9.68 -1.44
C LEU A 100 2.89 9.33 -1.20
N LEU A 101 3.81 10.21 -1.62
CA LEU A 101 5.25 9.96 -1.57
C LEU A 101 5.92 10.84 -0.51
N LEU A 102 6.56 10.20 0.47
CA LEU A 102 7.38 10.85 1.49
C LEU A 102 8.85 10.53 1.26
N ILE A 103 9.63 11.53 0.90
CA ILE A 103 11.06 11.42 0.67
C ILE A 103 11.80 11.82 1.94
N PHE A 104 12.80 11.06 2.34
CA PHE A 104 13.61 11.41 3.50
C PHE A 104 15.12 11.46 3.24
N LYS A 105 15.81 12.17 4.13
CA LYS A 105 17.24 12.47 4.02
C LYS A 105 18.09 11.22 4.20
N THR A 106 19.18 11.12 3.45
CA THR A 106 20.18 10.04 3.59
C THR A 106 21.48 10.61 4.16
N GLY A 107 21.76 10.34 5.44
CA GLY A 107 22.93 10.90 6.13
C GLY A 107 22.90 12.43 6.13
N ASP A 108 24.04 13.07 5.85
CA ASP A 108 24.15 14.53 5.82
C ASP A 108 23.84 15.18 4.47
N LYS A 109 23.56 14.38 3.43
CA LYS A 109 23.26 14.89 2.09
C LYS A 109 21.93 15.64 2.07
N GLN A 110 21.91 16.83 1.48
CA GLN A 110 20.66 17.52 1.17
C GLN A 110 19.85 16.72 0.14
N ILE A 111 18.53 16.83 0.24
CA ILE A 111 17.61 16.24 -0.71
C ILE A 111 17.51 17.19 -1.90
N ASP A 112 18.10 16.82 -3.03
CA ASP A 112 17.99 17.56 -4.28
C ASP A 112 16.97 16.88 -5.20
N LEU A 113 15.85 17.55 -5.43
CA LEU A 113 14.77 17.12 -6.32
C LEU A 113 14.71 17.96 -7.60
N SER A 114 15.64 18.91 -7.81
CA SER A 114 15.59 19.87 -8.92
C SER A 114 15.58 19.20 -10.30
N ASN A 115 16.24 18.05 -10.43
CA ASN A 115 16.34 17.28 -11.66
C ASN A 115 15.33 16.13 -11.75
N ILE A 116 14.33 16.08 -10.86
CA ILE A 116 13.35 15.01 -10.78
C ILE A 116 11.97 15.57 -11.12
N GLU A 117 11.37 15.05 -12.20
CA GLU A 117 9.97 15.31 -12.50
C GLU A 117 9.08 14.59 -11.49
N LEU A 118 8.46 15.35 -10.56
CA LEU A 118 7.64 14.79 -9.48
C LEU A 118 6.20 14.49 -9.89
N ASP A 119 5.66 15.26 -10.85
CA ASP A 119 4.29 15.10 -11.36
C ASP A 119 3.90 13.68 -11.80
N PRO A 120 4.74 12.94 -12.55
CA PRO A 120 4.41 11.58 -12.94
C PRO A 120 4.64 10.57 -11.79
N LEU A 121 5.28 10.95 -10.67
CA LEU A 121 5.66 10.03 -9.60
C LEU A 121 4.61 9.92 -8.50
N ALA A 122 3.90 11.00 -8.19
CA ALA A 122 2.96 11.02 -7.08
C ALA A 122 1.90 12.12 -7.21
N HIS A 123 0.83 11.98 -6.44
CA HIS A 123 -0.17 13.04 -6.31
C HIS A 123 0.29 14.11 -5.31
N ILE A 124 1.02 13.68 -4.27
CA ILE A 124 1.64 14.58 -3.29
C ILE A 124 3.04 14.05 -2.98
N VAL A 125 4.01 14.96 -2.96
CA VAL A 125 5.36 14.68 -2.49
C VAL A 125 5.67 15.56 -1.28
N ARG A 126 6.07 14.91 -0.20
CA ARG A 126 6.56 15.55 1.01
C ARG A 126 8.00 15.14 1.31
N VAL A 127 8.72 16.01 2.02
CA VAL A 127 10.13 15.82 2.38
C VAL A 127 10.33 15.84 3.90
N ARG A 128 11.19 14.96 4.40
CA ARG A 128 11.67 14.95 5.78
C ARG A 128 13.19 15.05 5.85
N GLU A 129 13.66 16.02 6.63
CA GLU A 129 15.09 16.25 6.90
C GLU A 129 15.71 15.27 7.89
N VAL A 130 14.95 14.26 8.33
CA VAL A 130 15.41 13.20 9.22
C VAL A 130 15.21 11.85 8.56
N GLU A 131 16.14 10.93 8.79
CA GLU A 131 16.00 9.55 8.32
C GLU A 131 14.86 8.86 9.08
N ILE A 132 13.91 8.25 8.35
CA ILE A 132 12.76 7.51 8.89
C ILE A 132 12.73 6.08 8.31
N PRO A 133 11.92 5.16 8.85
CA PRO A 133 11.78 3.82 8.26
C PRO A 133 11.29 3.90 6.81
N VAL A 134 11.67 2.92 5.99
CA VAL A 134 11.08 2.72 4.66
C VAL A 134 9.80 1.92 4.83
N ILE A 135 8.69 2.49 4.39
CA ILE A 135 7.37 1.89 4.52
C ILE A 135 6.65 2.01 3.18
N VAL A 136 5.99 0.94 2.76
CA VAL A 136 5.07 0.93 1.62
C VAL A 136 3.76 0.31 2.08
N SER A 137 2.66 1.00 1.88
CA SER A 137 1.31 0.60 2.31
C SER A 137 0.35 0.69 1.13
N VAL A 138 -0.41 -0.37 0.86
CA VAL A 138 -1.28 -0.49 -0.33
C VAL A 138 -2.65 -1.10 0.00
N ASP A 139 -3.71 -0.42 -0.41
CA ASP A 139 -5.09 -0.95 -0.60
C ASP A 139 -5.62 -1.91 0.46
N HIS A 140 -5.44 -1.62 1.76
CA HIS A 140 -5.89 -2.53 2.84
C HIS A 140 -5.45 -3.98 2.62
N SER A 141 -4.32 -4.20 1.92
CA SER A 141 -3.93 -5.52 1.42
C SER A 141 -2.50 -5.88 1.78
N CYS A 142 -1.58 -4.92 1.74
CA CYS A 142 -0.18 -5.21 1.97
C CYS A 142 0.56 -4.01 2.53
N ALA A 143 1.44 -4.29 3.50
CA ALA A 143 2.42 -3.34 3.97
C ALA A 143 3.83 -3.97 3.97
N LEU A 144 4.84 -3.16 3.64
CA LEU A 144 6.25 -3.50 3.80
C LEU A 144 6.87 -2.47 4.74
N VAL A 145 7.56 -2.93 5.79
CA VAL A 145 8.28 -2.08 6.73
C VAL A 145 9.74 -2.52 6.77
N ALA A 146 10.64 -1.61 6.46
CA ALA A 146 12.08 -1.78 6.58
C ALA A 146 12.64 -0.75 7.57
N PRO A 147 13.41 -1.19 8.58
CA PRO A 147 14.04 -0.29 9.55
C PRO A 147 14.86 0.83 8.90
N ARG A 148 15.08 1.90 9.67
CA ARG A 148 16.02 2.98 9.34
C ARG A 148 17.39 2.38 9.01
N GLY A 149 18.16 3.00 8.11
CA GLY A 149 19.49 2.47 7.75
C GLY A 149 19.49 1.32 6.75
N VAL A 150 18.40 0.56 6.59
CA VAL A 150 18.39 -0.66 5.74
C VAL A 150 18.80 -0.37 4.30
N ILE A 151 18.35 0.74 3.74
CA ILE A 151 18.69 1.17 2.39
C ILE A 151 19.95 2.04 2.35
N THR A 152 20.10 2.93 3.32
CA THR A 152 21.05 4.04 3.34
C THR A 152 22.43 3.66 3.88
N GLN A 153 22.52 2.62 4.73
CA GLN A 153 23.73 2.23 5.45
C GLN A 153 24.25 0.84 4.99
N PRO A 154 25.48 0.73 4.44
CA PRO A 154 26.00 -0.52 3.87
C PRO A 154 26.02 -1.73 4.82
N ASN A 155 26.33 -1.51 6.10
CA ASN A 155 26.55 -2.58 7.09
C ASN A 155 25.33 -2.90 7.96
N HIS A 156 24.18 -2.31 7.68
CA HIS A 156 22.99 -2.53 8.51
C HIS A 156 22.38 -3.90 8.23
N HIS A 157 22.10 -4.66 9.30
CA HIS A 157 21.39 -5.94 9.17
C HIS A 157 19.99 -5.69 8.60
N VAL A 158 19.68 -6.33 7.48
CA VAL A 158 18.39 -6.16 6.82
C VAL A 158 17.38 -7.12 7.45
N HIS A 159 16.40 -6.54 8.16
CA HIS A 159 15.24 -7.25 8.71
C HIS A 159 14.00 -6.44 8.35
N ALA A 160 13.64 -6.47 7.07
CA ALA A 160 12.40 -5.87 6.62
C ALA A 160 11.30 -6.94 6.63
N VAL A 161 10.07 -6.51 6.85
CA VAL A 161 8.91 -7.40 6.95
C VAL A 161 7.87 -6.96 5.94
N ARG A 162 7.31 -7.91 5.21
CA ARG A 162 6.10 -7.74 4.42
C ARG A 162 4.95 -8.47 5.10
N LEU A 163 3.82 -7.78 5.19
CA LEU A 163 2.60 -8.18 5.88
C LEU A 163 1.46 -8.09 4.87
N GLY A 164 0.81 -9.21 4.58
CA GLY A 164 -0.33 -9.31 3.67
C GLY A 164 -1.69 -9.24 4.36
N GLN A 165 -1.72 -9.12 5.69
CA GLN A 165 -2.97 -9.10 6.45
C GLN A 165 -3.72 -7.79 6.25
N SER A 166 -4.97 -7.89 5.83
CA SER A 166 -5.79 -6.73 5.47
C SER A 166 -6.09 -5.79 6.64
N TYR A 167 -6.07 -6.28 7.87
CA TYR A 167 -6.29 -5.46 9.07
C TYR A 167 -5.03 -4.73 9.54
N ILE A 168 -3.83 -5.12 9.09
CA ILE A 168 -2.57 -4.52 9.51
C ILE A 168 -2.23 -3.28 8.67
N GLU A 169 -2.46 -3.36 7.36
CA GLU A 169 -2.23 -2.24 6.45
C GLU A 169 -2.88 -0.93 6.91
N PRO A 170 -4.18 -0.88 7.29
CA PRO A 170 -4.81 0.34 7.76
C PRO A 170 -4.18 0.92 9.03
N ILE A 171 -3.58 0.09 9.89
CA ILE A 171 -2.85 0.56 11.08
C ILE A 171 -1.54 1.24 10.64
N ILE A 172 -0.81 0.63 9.70
CA ILE A 172 0.46 1.16 9.19
C ILE A 172 0.24 2.44 8.39
N SER A 173 -0.72 2.46 7.47
CA SER A 173 -1.04 3.64 6.68
C SER A 173 -1.47 4.80 7.57
N LYS A 174 -2.35 4.57 8.57
CA LYS A 174 -2.72 5.58 9.57
C LYS A 174 -1.51 6.04 10.38
N SER A 175 -0.61 5.15 10.80
CA SER A 175 0.60 5.53 11.53
C SER A 175 1.43 6.53 10.72
N ILE A 176 1.73 6.24 9.45
CA ILE A 176 2.55 7.12 8.60
C ILE A 176 1.88 8.47 8.39
N LEU A 177 0.58 8.47 8.11
CA LEU A 177 -0.19 9.70 7.89
C LEU A 177 -0.21 10.57 9.15
N ASN A 178 -0.26 9.94 10.32
CA ASN A 178 -0.36 10.64 11.59
C ASN A 178 0.98 11.08 12.18
N THR A 179 2.08 10.40 11.81
CA THR A 179 3.43 10.77 12.24
C THR A 179 4.15 11.59 11.17
N ASP A 180 4.69 10.90 10.17
CA ASP A 180 5.76 11.44 9.37
C ASP A 180 5.28 12.27 8.19
N TRP A 181 4.05 12.00 7.71
CA TRP A 181 3.40 12.76 6.65
C TRP A 181 3.05 14.18 7.09
N ASN A 182 2.42 14.32 8.26
CA ASN A 182 2.03 15.62 8.81
C ASN A 182 3.22 16.51 9.18
N LEU A 183 4.36 15.89 9.54
CA LEU A 183 5.62 16.57 9.83
C LEU A 183 6.47 16.81 8.57
N GLY A 184 6.02 16.36 7.41
CA GLY A 184 6.70 16.51 6.13
C GLY A 184 6.44 17.87 5.49
N ASN A 185 7.49 18.45 4.92
CA ASN A 185 7.39 19.65 4.11
C ASN A 185 6.79 19.28 2.75
N GLU A 186 5.66 19.88 2.37
CA GLU A 186 5.04 19.68 1.07
C GLU A 186 5.85 20.40 -0.01
N VAL A 187 6.40 19.63 -0.94
CA VAL A 187 7.26 20.14 -2.02
C VAL A 187 6.62 20.02 -3.40
N PHE A 188 5.59 19.18 -3.52
CA PHE A 188 4.83 19.03 -4.75
C PHE A 188 3.41 18.56 -4.46
N VAL A 189 2.46 19.14 -5.18
CA VAL A 189 1.06 18.73 -5.24
C VAL A 189 0.66 18.69 -6.70
N LYS A 190 0.11 17.57 -7.15
CA LYS A 190 -0.40 17.39 -8.51
C LYS A 190 -1.62 18.29 -8.71
N THR A 191 -1.73 18.90 -9.90
CA THR A 191 -2.88 19.73 -10.25
C THR A 191 -4.17 18.91 -10.22
N ALA A 192 -5.28 19.58 -9.89
CA ALA A 192 -6.61 18.97 -9.93
C ALA A 192 -6.91 18.40 -11.31
N CYS A 193 -7.61 17.27 -11.35
CA CYS A 193 -8.10 16.71 -12.61
C CYS A 193 -9.26 17.55 -13.17
N GLU A 194 -9.62 17.31 -14.42
CA GLU A 194 -10.86 17.84 -14.97
C GLU A 194 -12.07 17.10 -14.37
N LEU A 195 -13.20 17.80 -14.28
CA LEU A 195 -14.48 17.26 -13.82
C LEU A 195 -15.45 17.09 -15.02
N PRO A 196 -16.36 16.11 -14.99
CA PRO A 196 -16.59 15.15 -13.91
C PRO A 196 -15.54 14.03 -13.87
N GLN A 197 -15.20 13.56 -12.67
CA GLN A 197 -14.25 12.46 -12.50
C GLN A 197 -14.67 11.48 -11.40
N THR A 198 -14.40 10.19 -11.64
CA THR A 198 -14.76 9.10 -10.73
C THR A 198 -13.56 8.51 -10.01
N PHE A 199 -13.73 8.25 -8.71
CA PHE A 199 -12.72 7.71 -7.82
C PHE A 199 -13.27 6.52 -7.04
N TRP A 200 -12.43 5.50 -6.85
CA TRP A 200 -12.73 4.32 -6.03
C TRP A 200 -12.07 4.37 -4.65
N ASN A 201 -11.24 5.38 -4.42
CA ASN A 201 -10.57 5.61 -3.14
C ASN A 201 -11.04 6.95 -2.57
N LEU A 202 -11.60 6.93 -1.35
CA LEU A 202 -12.08 8.15 -0.69
C LEU A 202 -10.99 9.20 -0.55
N LYS A 203 -9.77 8.80 -0.17
CA LYS A 203 -8.67 9.76 0.04
C LYS A 203 -8.31 10.47 -1.26
N HIS A 204 -8.39 9.77 -2.39
CA HIS A 204 -8.21 10.38 -3.70
C HIS A 204 -9.34 11.37 -4.02
N ALA A 205 -10.60 11.00 -3.79
CA ALA A 205 -11.74 11.90 -3.98
C ALA A 205 -11.65 13.15 -3.10
N VAL A 206 -11.34 12.98 -1.80
CA VAL A 206 -11.14 14.07 -0.84
C VAL A 206 -9.99 14.98 -1.26
N PHE A 207 -8.88 14.41 -1.76
CA PHE A 207 -7.77 15.19 -2.31
C PHE A 207 -8.22 16.07 -3.48
N GLN A 208 -8.90 15.51 -4.48
CA GLN A 208 -9.37 16.28 -5.64
C GLN A 208 -10.42 17.32 -5.26
N ALA A 209 -11.37 16.94 -4.39
CA ALA A 209 -12.36 17.88 -3.86
C ALA A 209 -11.70 19.05 -3.12
N SER A 210 -10.63 18.78 -2.36
CA SER A 210 -9.87 19.84 -1.67
C SER A 210 -9.23 20.81 -2.65
N LEU A 211 -8.63 20.32 -3.74
CA LEU A 211 -8.01 21.18 -4.75
C LEU A 211 -9.03 22.04 -5.50
N HIS A 212 -10.17 21.46 -5.88
CA HIS A 212 -11.24 22.21 -6.53
C HIS A 212 -11.88 23.24 -5.59
N SER A 213 -12.10 22.88 -4.32
CA SER A 213 -12.63 23.81 -3.31
C SER A 213 -11.68 24.98 -3.06
N GLN A 214 -10.36 24.74 -3.01
CA GLN A 214 -9.35 25.79 -2.92
C GLN A 214 -9.35 26.72 -4.14
N ALA A 215 -9.68 26.20 -5.32
CA ALA A 215 -9.88 26.99 -6.53
C ALA A 215 -11.25 27.70 -6.60
N GLY A 216 -12.08 27.60 -5.55
CA GLY A 216 -13.40 28.22 -5.48
C GLY A 216 -14.50 27.48 -6.26
N THR A 217 -14.25 26.24 -6.69
CA THR A 217 -15.24 25.43 -7.42
C THR A 217 -16.19 24.76 -6.43
N SER A 218 -17.49 24.97 -6.62
CA SER A 218 -18.52 24.24 -5.88
C SER A 218 -18.71 22.85 -6.49
N LEU A 219 -18.88 21.84 -5.63
CA LEU A 219 -18.88 20.45 -6.07
C LEU A 219 -20.16 19.70 -5.70
N LYS A 220 -20.59 18.84 -6.61
CA LYS A 220 -21.57 17.78 -6.38
C LYS A 220 -20.83 16.44 -6.28
N ALA A 221 -21.30 15.57 -5.41
CA ALA A 221 -20.85 14.19 -5.33
C ALA A 221 -22.01 13.23 -5.65
N ILE A 222 -21.73 12.24 -6.49
CA ILE A 222 -22.59 11.08 -6.75
C ILE A 222 -21.86 9.87 -6.20
N ILE A 223 -22.43 9.18 -5.22
CA ILE A 223 -21.70 8.22 -4.39
C ILE A 223 -22.46 6.91 -4.32
N GLU A 224 -21.77 5.81 -4.66
CA GLU A 224 -22.22 4.48 -4.29
C GLU A 224 -21.71 4.16 -2.89
N ALA A 225 -22.62 4.06 -1.92
CA ALA A 225 -22.30 3.95 -0.51
C ALA A 225 -23.20 2.95 0.23
N HIS A 226 -22.76 2.52 1.40
CA HIS A 226 -23.58 1.80 2.38
C HIS A 226 -23.81 2.68 3.61
N ARG A 227 -24.97 2.53 4.26
CA ARG A 227 -25.26 3.24 5.51
C ARG A 227 -24.61 2.52 6.68
N VAL A 228 -23.82 3.24 7.48
CA VAL A 228 -23.09 2.65 8.61
C VAL A 228 -24.08 2.17 9.67
N GLY A 229 -23.85 0.96 10.19
CA GLY A 229 -24.70 0.34 11.23
C GLY A 229 -25.94 -0.38 10.69
N GLU A 230 -26.20 -0.32 9.38
CA GLU A 230 -27.30 -1.04 8.74
C GLU A 230 -26.77 -2.20 7.88
N SER A 231 -27.44 -3.34 7.95
CA SER A 231 -27.20 -4.45 7.03
C SER A 231 -28.06 -4.22 5.79
N GLY A 232 -27.49 -3.63 4.74
CA GLY A 232 -28.19 -3.31 3.51
C GLY A 232 -27.26 -3.30 2.30
N ASP A 233 -27.86 -3.35 1.11
CA ASP A 233 -27.13 -3.20 -0.14
C ASP A 233 -26.62 -1.77 -0.31
N LYS A 234 -25.59 -1.61 -1.15
CA LYS A 234 -25.09 -0.29 -1.52
C LYS A 234 -26.17 0.48 -2.26
N SER A 235 -26.38 1.73 -1.89
CA SER A 235 -27.29 2.65 -2.54
C SER A 235 -26.52 3.82 -3.14
N GLN A 236 -27.13 4.47 -4.13
CA GLN A 236 -26.60 5.70 -4.67
C GLN A 236 -27.16 6.88 -3.87
N ILE A 237 -26.27 7.72 -3.36
CA ILE A 237 -26.62 9.01 -2.74
C ILE A 237 -25.99 10.15 -3.54
N VAL A 238 -26.66 11.29 -3.54
CA VAL A 238 -26.28 12.45 -4.34
C VAL A 238 -26.43 13.69 -3.49
N GLY A 239 -25.42 14.56 -3.50
CA GLY A 239 -25.46 15.79 -2.72
C GLY A 239 -24.37 16.77 -3.07
N GLN A 240 -24.54 18.03 -2.64
CA GLN A 240 -23.51 19.06 -2.74
C GLN A 240 -22.47 18.84 -1.64
N ILE A 241 -21.18 18.91 -1.96
CA ILE A 241 -20.13 18.92 -0.94
C ILE A 241 -20.15 20.27 -0.22
N VAL A 242 -20.42 20.25 1.09
CA VAL A 242 -20.53 21.45 1.93
C VAL A 242 -19.37 21.61 2.89
N ASP A 243 -18.65 20.53 3.19
CA ASP A 243 -17.51 20.54 4.09
C ASP A 243 -16.52 19.42 3.72
N ILE A 244 -15.23 19.67 3.90
CA ILE A 244 -14.15 18.71 3.62
C ILE A 244 -13.22 18.71 4.82
N GLU A 245 -13.06 17.56 5.49
CA GLU A 245 -12.23 17.42 6.68
C GLU A 245 -11.06 16.47 6.40
N GLN A 246 -9.87 17.02 6.19
CA GLN A 246 -8.71 16.25 5.75
C GLN A 246 -7.37 16.79 6.26
N ARG A 247 -6.39 15.88 6.34
CA ARG A 247 -4.98 16.15 6.67
C ARG A 247 -4.00 15.50 5.68
N ILE A 248 -4.41 15.34 4.43
CA ILE A 248 -3.63 14.75 3.33
C ILE A 248 -2.80 15.81 2.60
N VAL A 249 -3.42 16.94 2.24
CA VAL A 249 -2.83 18.05 1.46
C VAL A 249 -3.02 19.37 2.18
N ASN A 250 -2.12 20.34 2.02
CA ASN A 250 -2.34 21.66 2.59
C ASN A 250 -3.39 22.48 1.80
N PRO A 251 -4.08 23.44 2.46
CA PRO A 251 -4.21 23.56 3.91
C PRO A 251 -4.97 22.37 4.51
N PHE A 252 -4.55 21.92 5.69
CA PHE A 252 -5.33 20.99 6.49
C PHE A 252 -6.60 21.69 6.98
N THR A 253 -7.75 21.03 6.81
CA THR A 253 -9.06 21.60 7.13
C THR A 253 -9.60 21.13 8.48
N THR A 254 -8.88 20.23 9.16
CA THR A 254 -9.24 19.74 10.49
C THR A 254 -8.01 19.52 11.38
N SER A 255 -8.18 19.71 12.69
CA SER A 255 -7.21 19.33 13.72
C SER A 255 -7.26 17.84 14.05
N ASP A 256 -8.31 17.14 13.65
CA ASP A 256 -8.53 15.73 13.98
C ASP A 256 -7.53 14.85 13.21
N ILE A 257 -6.64 14.20 13.95
CA ILE A 257 -5.60 13.35 13.39
C ILE A 257 -6.23 12.11 12.73
N GLY A 258 -5.85 11.81 11.49
CA GLY A 258 -6.34 10.66 10.74
C GLY A 258 -7.70 10.86 10.04
N LYS A 259 -8.32 12.03 10.20
CA LYS A 259 -9.59 12.34 9.56
C LYS A 259 -9.40 12.65 8.07
N CYS A 260 -10.25 12.04 7.25
CA CYS A 260 -10.29 12.20 5.80
C CYS A 260 -11.71 11.85 5.32
N THR A 261 -12.57 12.86 5.28
CA THR A 261 -14.00 12.74 4.97
C THR A 261 -14.48 14.01 4.27
N PHE A 262 -15.64 13.96 3.64
CA PHE A 262 -16.39 15.16 3.28
C PHE A 262 -17.85 15.00 3.70
N ARG A 263 -18.51 16.12 3.99
CA ARG A 263 -19.96 16.17 4.24
C ARG A 263 -20.68 16.59 2.98
N ILE A 264 -21.80 15.93 2.71
CA ILE A 264 -22.68 16.29 1.61
C ILE A 264 -24.05 16.71 2.13
N ASN A 265 -24.61 17.75 1.52
CA ASN A 265 -26.01 18.12 1.66
C ASN A 265 -26.83 17.36 0.61
N LEU A 266 -27.68 16.45 1.07
CA LEU A 266 -28.57 15.65 0.24
C LEU A 266 -29.71 16.50 -0.32
N GLU A 267 -30.46 15.96 -1.29
CA GLU A 267 -31.57 16.67 -1.93
C GLU A 267 -32.74 16.98 -0.97
N ASP A 268 -32.88 16.21 0.11
CA ASP A 268 -33.86 16.42 1.17
C ASP A 268 -33.42 17.46 2.23
N GLY A 269 -32.18 17.97 2.11
CA GLY A 269 -31.61 18.97 3.02
C GLY A 269 -30.82 18.38 4.19
N ASP A 270 -30.73 17.05 4.31
CA ASP A 270 -29.94 16.40 5.36
C ASP A 270 -28.44 16.48 5.03
N ILE A 271 -27.64 16.86 6.03
CA ILE A 271 -26.18 16.87 5.93
C ILE A 271 -25.64 15.56 6.50
N VAL A 272 -24.96 14.79 5.66
CA VAL A 272 -24.39 13.49 6.02
C VAL A 272 -22.89 13.45 5.76
N SER A 273 -22.18 12.69 6.59
CA SER A 273 -20.73 12.49 6.53
C SER A 273 -20.37 11.23 5.74
N ILE A 274 -19.33 11.33 4.90
CA ILE A 274 -18.91 10.26 4.00
C ILE A 274 -17.52 9.77 4.36
N GLY A 275 -17.45 8.54 4.86
CA GLY A 275 -16.22 7.83 5.18
C GLY A 275 -15.83 6.80 4.11
N GLY A 276 -14.72 6.10 4.34
CA GLY A 276 -14.24 5.07 3.41
C GLY A 276 -15.12 3.81 3.46
N PRO A 277 -14.80 2.76 2.69
CA PRO A 277 -15.54 1.50 2.74
C PRO A 277 -15.72 0.92 4.15
N ASP A 278 -14.71 1.07 5.00
CA ASP A 278 -14.68 0.59 6.39
C ASP A 278 -15.10 1.68 7.41
N ALA A 279 -15.89 2.66 6.98
CA ALA A 279 -16.40 3.72 7.85
C ALA A 279 -17.15 3.16 9.05
N TYR A 280 -16.92 3.77 10.21
CA TYR A 280 -17.60 3.41 11.47
C TYR A 280 -18.10 4.63 12.26
N LEU A 281 -17.54 5.82 12.00
CA LEU A 281 -17.97 7.07 12.63
C LEU A 281 -18.87 7.89 11.72
N GLU A 282 -18.66 7.79 10.41
CA GLU A 282 -19.39 8.51 9.39
C GLU A 282 -20.77 7.88 9.15
N ASP A 283 -21.68 8.62 8.52
CA ASP A 283 -23.03 8.16 8.23
C ASP A 283 -23.03 7.10 7.11
N TYR A 284 -22.12 7.24 6.16
CA TYR A 284 -22.00 6.37 5.00
C TYR A 284 -20.55 5.97 4.71
N GLY A 285 -20.35 4.73 4.29
CA GLY A 285 -19.08 4.26 3.71
C GLY A 285 -19.12 4.23 2.18
N ALA A 286 -18.24 4.98 1.53
CA ALA A 286 -18.23 5.13 0.08
C ALA A 286 -17.32 4.11 -0.64
N TYR A 287 -17.79 3.56 -1.76
CA TYR A 287 -17.02 2.66 -2.63
C TYR A 287 -16.66 3.28 -3.99
N LYS A 288 -17.50 4.19 -4.47
CA LYS A 288 -17.31 4.89 -5.75
C LYS A 288 -17.87 6.30 -5.61
N ILE A 289 -17.07 7.29 -5.96
CA ILE A 289 -17.39 8.71 -5.81
C ILE A 289 -17.14 9.38 -7.15
N THR A 290 -18.18 9.96 -7.75
CA THR A 290 -18.03 10.85 -8.90
C THR A 290 -18.18 12.29 -8.42
N LEU A 291 -17.16 13.10 -8.68
CA LEU A 291 -17.18 14.54 -8.42
C LEU A 291 -17.58 15.28 -9.70
N ASP A 292 -18.42 16.29 -9.55
CA ASP A 292 -18.85 17.18 -10.63
C ASP A 292 -18.89 18.64 -10.14
N SER A 293 -18.76 19.59 -11.06
CA SER A 293 -18.85 21.03 -10.75
C SER A 293 -20.32 21.49 -10.75
N ILE A 294 -20.64 22.48 -9.90
CA ILE A 294 -21.96 23.15 -9.85
C ILE A 294 -21.79 24.64 -10.13
#